data_AF-A0A249P650-F1
#
_entry.id   AF-A0A249P650-F1
#
_cell.length_a   1.000
_cell.length_b   1.000
_cell.length_c   1.000
_cell.angle_alpha   90.00
_cell.angle_beta   90.00
_cell.angle_gamma   90.00
#
_symmetry.space_group_name_H-M   'P 1'
#
loop_
_entity.id
_entity.type
_entity.pdbx_description
1 polymer ?
#
loop_
_entity_poly.entity_id
_entity_poly.type
_entity_poly.pdbx_seq_one_letter_code
_entity_poly.pdbx_strand_id
1 'polypeptide(L)'
;MAFLSDFLDQETVLGLLVGIVVGLLAYFVLSKFTGGSRPAKSKSAVEQQFRNVFAIMDEGRRLSLIRYYMEKYECGREDAMRRAVEERQRDANRW
;
A
#
# COMPACT_ATOMS: atom_id res chain seq x y z
N MET A 1 -37.79 39.29 -2.93
CA MET A 1 -36.35 39.24 -2.58
C MET A 1 -35.96 38.01 -1.76
N ALA A 2 -36.87 37.31 -1.06
CA ALA A 2 -36.51 36.08 -0.31
C ALA A 2 -36.34 34.82 -1.19
N PHE A 3 -37.11 34.72 -2.29
CA PHE A 3 -37.11 33.51 -3.14
C PHE A 3 -35.80 33.26 -3.91
N LEU A 4 -35.03 34.33 -4.20
CA LEU A 4 -33.75 34.22 -4.91
C LEU A 4 -32.61 33.80 -3.99
N SER A 5 -32.63 34.18 -2.71
CA SER A 5 -31.65 33.76 -1.71
C SER A 5 -31.80 32.28 -1.38
N ASP A 6 -33.03 31.77 -1.17
CA ASP A 6 -33.25 30.34 -0.92
C ASP A 6 -32.82 29.46 -2.12
N PHE A 7 -33.06 29.95 -3.34
CA PHE A 7 -32.65 29.25 -4.56
C PHE A 7 -31.12 29.24 -4.70
N LEU A 8 -30.46 30.39 -4.51
CA LEU A 8 -29.00 30.50 -4.53
C LEU A 8 -28.33 29.69 -3.41
N ASP A 9 -28.90 29.64 -2.21
CA ASP A 9 -28.44 28.79 -1.12
C ASP A 9 -28.53 27.31 -1.51
N GLN A 10 -29.65 26.88 -2.10
CA GLN A 10 -29.80 25.49 -2.54
C GLN A 10 -28.81 25.12 -3.65
N GLU A 11 -28.60 25.98 -4.64
CA GLU A 11 -27.64 25.74 -5.73
C GLU A 11 -26.20 25.74 -5.20
N THR A 12 -25.89 26.60 -4.24
CA THR A 12 -24.58 26.68 -3.58
C THR A 12 -24.32 25.46 -2.71
N VAL A 13 -25.31 25.01 -1.95
CA VAL A 13 -25.25 23.79 -1.12
C VAL A 13 -25.08 22.55 -1.99
N LEU A 14 -25.83 22.45 -3.11
CA LEU A 14 -25.67 21.37 -4.08
C LEU A 14 -24.27 21.40 -4.72
N GLY A 15 -23.78 22.56 -5.12
CA GLY A 15 -22.43 22.72 -5.65
C GLY A 15 -21.36 22.28 -4.65
N LEU A 16 -21.51 22.63 -3.37
CA LEU A 16 -20.58 22.25 -2.31
C LEU A 16 -20.62 20.75 -2.01
N LEU A 17 -21.81 20.15 -1.97
CA LEU A 17 -21.98 18.70 -1.80
C LEU A 17 -21.35 17.93 -2.96
N VAL A 18 -21.62 18.33 -4.19
CA VAL A 18 -21.03 17.72 -5.39
C VAL A 18 -19.51 17.89 -5.37
N GLY A 19 -19.01 19.08 -5.04
CA GLY A 19 -17.57 19.34 -4.90
C GLY A 19 -16.90 18.44 -3.86
N ILE A 20 -17.52 18.25 -2.69
CA ILE A 20 -17.02 17.36 -1.64
C ILE A 20 -17.02 15.91 -2.12
N VAL A 21 -18.11 15.43 -2.72
CA VAL A 21 -18.20 14.04 -3.19
C VAL A 21 -17.17 13.76 -4.27
N VAL A 22 -17.03 14.65 -5.25
CA VAL A 22 -16.03 14.54 -6.32
C VAL A 22 -14.61 14.63 -5.75
N GLY A 23 -14.36 15.55 -4.82
CA GLY A 23 -13.07 15.69 -4.14
C GLY A 23 -12.69 14.47 -3.32
N LEU A 24 -13.64 13.88 -2.58
CA LEU A 24 -13.43 12.64 -1.83
C LEU A 24 -13.22 11.44 -2.74
N LEU A 25 -13.95 11.33 -3.85
CA LEU A 25 -13.76 10.28 -4.84
C LEU A 25 -12.40 10.40 -5.51
N ALA A 26 -12.03 11.61 -5.96
CA ALA A 26 -10.72 11.89 -6.53
C ALA A 26 -9.62 11.56 -5.51
N TYR A 27 -9.75 12.02 -4.26
CA TYR A 27 -8.82 11.69 -3.18
C TYR A 27 -8.76 10.18 -2.91
N PHE A 28 -9.89 9.47 -2.89
CA PHE A 28 -9.93 8.04 -2.62
C PHE A 28 -9.29 7.23 -3.75
N VAL A 29 -9.55 7.60 -5.01
CA VAL A 29 -8.90 7.00 -6.18
C VAL A 29 -7.41 7.31 -6.13
N LEU A 30 -7.02 8.57 -5.93
CA LEU A 30 -5.62 8.96 -5.81
C LEU A 30 -4.94 8.28 -4.62
N SER A 31 -5.60 8.15 -3.47
CA SER A 31 -5.12 7.48 -2.26
C SER A 31 -5.06 5.96 -2.43
N LYS A 32 -5.91 5.33 -3.24
CA LYS A 32 -5.80 3.91 -3.59
C LYS A 32 -4.66 3.68 -4.58
N PHE A 33 -4.49 4.57 -5.55
CA PHE A 33 -3.39 4.52 -6.52
C PHE A 33 -2.03 4.86 -5.90
N THR A 34 -1.98 5.85 -5.00
CA THR A 34 -0.75 6.27 -4.30
C THR A 34 -0.52 5.48 -3.01
N GLY A 35 -1.56 5.00 -2.34
CA GLY A 35 -1.48 4.17 -1.12
C GLY A 35 -1.22 2.68 -1.38
N GLY A 36 -1.31 2.22 -2.65
CA GLY A 36 -0.71 0.95 -3.08
C GLY A 36 0.82 1.00 -3.09
N SER A 37 1.39 2.21 -3.13
CA SER A 37 2.80 2.45 -2.89
C SER A 37 2.98 2.71 -1.39
N ARG A 38 2.98 1.64 -0.59
CA ARG A 38 3.91 1.60 0.55
C ARG A 38 5.22 2.19 0.04
N PRO A 39 5.82 3.18 0.73
CA PRO A 39 6.98 3.90 0.20
C PRO A 39 7.88 2.85 -0.39
N ALA A 40 8.20 3.00 -1.68
CA ALA A 40 9.15 2.12 -2.35
C ALA A 40 10.41 2.21 -1.51
N LYS A 41 10.49 1.35 -0.48
CA LYS A 41 11.67 1.13 0.32
C LYS A 41 12.64 0.78 -0.78
N SER A 42 13.56 1.70 -1.04
CA SER A 42 14.59 1.56 -2.04
C SER A 42 15.02 0.10 -2.05
N LYS A 43 15.23 -0.52 -3.21
CA LYS A 43 15.53 -1.96 -3.32
C LYS A 43 16.49 -2.47 -2.21
N SER A 44 17.44 -1.60 -1.83
CA SER A 44 18.31 -1.75 -0.66
C SER A 44 17.62 -1.97 0.69
N ALA A 45 16.58 -1.22 1.04
CA ALA A 45 15.88 -1.31 2.32
C ALA A 45 15.04 -2.58 2.45
N VAL A 46 14.41 -3.08 1.36
CA VAL A 46 13.71 -4.38 1.39
C VAL A 46 14.72 -5.51 1.55
N GLU A 47 15.82 -5.44 0.81
CA GLU A 47 16.90 -6.43 0.89
C GLU A 47 17.59 -6.43 2.27
N GLN A 48 17.85 -5.26 2.84
CA GLN A 48 18.45 -5.12 4.16
C GLN A 48 17.51 -5.62 5.27
N GLN A 49 16.21 -5.34 5.15
CA GLN A 49 15.21 -5.89 6.08
C GLN A 49 15.13 -7.42 5.98
N PHE A 50 15.15 -7.97 4.76
CA PHE A 50 15.18 -9.40 4.53
C PHE A 50 16.45 -10.05 5.11
N ARG A 51 17.63 -9.47 4.86
CA ARG A 51 18.90 -9.93 5.46
C ARG A 51 18.88 -9.89 6.98
N ASN A 52 18.25 -8.88 7.58
CA ASN A 52 18.14 -8.76 9.03
C ASN A 52 17.21 -9.83 9.63
N VAL A 53 16.02 -10.01 9.06
CA VAL A 53 15.03 -11.01 9.53
C VAL A 53 15.55 -12.43 9.36
N PHE A 54 16.27 -12.69 8.27
CA PHE A 54 16.87 -13.99 7.98
C PHE A 54 18.38 -14.02 8.28
N ALA A 55 18.86 -13.19 9.21
CA ALA A 55 20.28 -13.10 9.56
C ALA A 55 20.85 -14.44 10.03
N ILE A 56 20.03 -15.26 10.67
CA ILE A 56 20.37 -16.59 11.19
C ILE A 56 20.60 -17.62 10.05
N MET A 57 20.08 -17.37 8.84
CA MET A 57 20.23 -18.27 7.69
C MET A 57 21.44 -17.90 6.83
N ASP A 58 22.08 -18.90 6.21
CA ASP A 58 23.14 -18.67 5.21
C ASP A 58 22.62 -17.98 3.94
N GLU A 59 23.50 -17.23 3.27
CA GLU A 59 23.20 -16.49 2.04
C GLU A 59 22.62 -17.39 0.93
N GLY A 60 23.14 -18.61 0.78
CA GLY A 60 22.63 -19.58 -0.20
C GLY A 60 21.19 -20.04 0.10
N ARG A 61 20.87 -20.23 1.39
CA ARG A 61 19.54 -20.64 1.84
C ARG A 61 18.53 -19.50 1.73
N ARG A 62 18.99 -18.25 1.92
CA ARG A 62 18.23 -17.03 1.68
C ARG A 62 17.84 -16.90 0.20
N LEU A 63 18.76 -17.15 -0.72
CA LEU A 63 18.50 -17.11 -2.17
C LEU A 63 17.51 -18.20 -2.61
N SER A 64 17.62 -19.42 -2.09
CA SER A 64 16.64 -20.48 -2.38
C SER A 64 15.24 -20.12 -1.88
N LEU A 65 15.15 -19.44 -0.74
CA LEU A 65 13.88 -19.01 -0.16
C LEU A 65 13.22 -17.94 -1.04
N ILE A 66 14.00 -16.96 -1.52
CA ILE A 66 13.50 -15.96 -2.48
C ILE A 66 12.99 -16.65 -3.76
N ARG A 67 13.74 -17.62 -4.30
CA ARG A 67 13.34 -18.35 -5.50
C ARG A 67 12.04 -19.13 -5.29
N TYR A 68 11.89 -19.78 -4.14
CA TYR A 68 10.65 -20.47 -3.76
C TYR A 68 9.45 -19.51 -3.72
N TYR A 69 9.58 -18.33 -3.13
CA TYR A 69 8.51 -17.34 -3.10
C TYR A 69 8.22 -16.71 -4.48
N MET A 70 9.25 -16.54 -5.31
CA MET A 70 9.07 -16.09 -6.69
C MET A 70 8.23 -17.10 -7.49
N GLU A 71 8.51 -18.39 -7.36
CA GLU A 71 7.78 -19.46 -8.04
C GLU A 71 6.37 -19.64 -7.47
N LYS A 72 6.22 -19.65 -6.15
CA LYS A 72 4.94 -19.83 -5.46
C LYS A 72 3.92 -18.72 -5.75
N TYR A 73 4.38 -17.49 -5.93
CA TYR A 73 3.51 -16.31 -6.09
C TYR A 73 3.66 -15.62 -7.45
N GLU A 74 4.40 -16.22 -8.39
CA GLU A 74 4.69 -15.68 -9.72
C GLU A 74 5.04 -14.18 -9.70
N CYS A 75 5.90 -13.79 -8.76
CA CYS A 75 6.18 -12.38 -8.46
C CYS A 75 7.66 -12.04 -8.56
N GLY A 76 7.95 -10.74 -8.67
CA GLY A 76 9.32 -10.24 -8.70
C GLY A 76 10.08 -10.55 -7.41
N ARG A 77 11.42 -10.58 -7.51
CA ARG A 77 12.34 -10.84 -6.39
C ARG A 77 12.02 -9.98 -5.14
N GLU A 78 11.67 -8.71 -5.35
CA GLU A 78 11.36 -7.76 -4.28
C GLU A 78 10.03 -8.07 -3.59
N ASP A 79 9.00 -8.40 -4.37
CA ASP A 79 7.70 -8.81 -3.82
C ASP A 79 7.79 -10.13 -3.07
N ALA A 80 8.62 -11.06 -3.57
CA ALA A 80 8.94 -12.32 -2.90
C ALA A 80 9.63 -12.07 -1.54
N MET A 81 10.64 -11.20 -1.48
CA MET A 81 11.31 -10.81 -0.23
C MET A 81 10.34 -10.16 0.77
N ARG A 82 9.50 -9.23 0.30
CA ARG A 82 8.52 -8.54 1.15
C ARG A 82 7.54 -9.53 1.76
N ARG A 83 6.99 -10.44 0.95
CA ARG A 83 6.05 -11.48 1.42
C ARG A 83 6.71 -12.43 2.42
N ALA A 84 7.94 -12.87 2.15
CA ALA A 84 8.67 -13.73 3.07
C ALA A 84 8.89 -13.06 4.44
N VAL A 85 9.20 -11.76 4.47
CA VAL A 85 9.33 -10.98 5.72
C VAL A 85 7.99 -10.85 6.44
N GLU A 86 6.91 -10.52 5.73
CA GLU A 86 5.57 -10.37 6.32
C GLU A 86 5.03 -11.68 6.91
N GLU A 87 5.29 -12.81 6.26
CA GLU A 87 4.93 -14.13 6.76
C GLU A 87 5.71 -14.46 8.03
N ARG A 88 7.03 -14.22 8.03
CA ARG A 88 7.86 -14.42 9.23
C ARG A 88 7.46 -13.52 10.40
N GLN A 89 7.09 -12.28 10.14
CA GLN A 89 6.60 -11.35 11.17
C GLN A 89 5.24 -11.78 11.73
N ARG A 90 4.35 -12.31 10.88
CA ARG A 90 3.08 -12.89 11.35
C ARG A 90 3.30 -14.09 12.26
N ASP A 91 4.26 -14.94 11.94
CA ASP A 91 4.62 -16.08 12.79
C ASP A 91 5.24 -15.64 14.11
N ALA A 92 6.09 -14.61 14.10
CA ALA A 92 6.70 -14.05 15.31
C ALA A 92 5.66 -13.43 16.27
N ASN A 93 4.60 -12.80 15.73
CA ASN A 93 3.52 -12.20 16.51
C ASN A 93 2.48 -13.22 17.03
N ARG A 94 2.62 -14.51 16.69
CA ARG A 94 1.69 -15.56 17.12
C ARG A 94 2.07 -16.14 18.50
N TRP A 95 3.27 -15.86 18.98
CA TRP A 95 3.82 -16.32 20.26
C TRP A 95 4.10 -15.12 21.16
#